data_AF-A0A956VWU6-F1
#
_entry.id   AF-A0A956VWU6-F1
#
_cell.length_a   1.000
_cell.length_b   1.000
_cell.length_c   1.000
_cell.angle_alpha   90.00
_cell.angle_beta   90.00
_cell.angle_gamma   90.00
#
_symmetry.space_group_name_H-M   'P 1'
#
loop_
_entity.id
_entity.type
_entity.pdbx_description
1 polymer ?
#
loop_
_entity_poly.entity_id
_entity_poly.type
_entity_poly.pdbx_seq_one_letter_code
_entity_poly.pdbx_strand_id
1 'polypeptide(L)'
;EQGTPTTAAPAPGQFREAYERLASEGATAIVSVHISSKLSATYEAARQAAEGCSVPVLFVDSRSFSLGTGMGVIEAAKAAQAGSTAEQVQAVAEDTFRRT
;
A
#
# COMPACT_ATOMS: atom_id res chain seq x y z
N GLU A 1 32.58 7.85 17.02
CA GLU A 1 32.29 6.79 16.03
C GLU A 1 30.85 6.97 15.58
N GLN A 2 30.58 7.13 14.28
CA GLN A 2 29.22 7.21 13.77
C GLN A 2 28.75 5.77 13.51
N GLY A 3 27.73 5.34 14.24
CA GLY A 3 27.17 3.99 14.11
C GLY A 3 26.60 3.72 12.71
N THR A 4 26.50 2.44 12.36
CA THR A 4 25.93 1.99 11.08
C THR A 4 24.53 2.57 10.89
N PRO A 5 24.19 3.11 9.70
CA PRO A 5 22.87 3.70 9.47
C PRO A 5 21.75 2.68 9.68
N THR A 6 20.63 3.14 10.23
CA THR A 6 19.42 2.35 10.46
C THR A 6 18.27 2.86 9.59
N THR A 7 17.29 2.00 9.38
CA THR A 7 16.05 2.31 8.66
C THR A 7 14.87 2.30 9.61
N ALA A 8 13.86 3.14 9.34
CA ALA A 8 12.60 3.14 10.08
C ALA A 8 11.42 3.11 9.11
N ALA A 9 10.36 2.41 9.49
CA ALA A 9 9.08 2.48 8.78
C ALA A 9 8.43 3.86 9.02
N PRO A 10 7.55 4.33 8.11
CA PRO A 10 6.73 5.51 8.36
C PRO A 10 5.87 5.33 9.62
N ALA A 11 5.60 6.42 10.32
CA ALA A 11 4.69 6.39 11.46
C ALA A 11 3.25 6.13 10.99
N PRO A 12 2.41 5.39 11.75
CA PRO A 12 1.00 5.18 11.41
C PRO A 12 0.24 6.47 11.09
N GLY A 13 0.53 7.57 11.80
CA GLY A 13 -0.09 8.87 11.54
C GLY A 13 0.10 9.37 10.10
N GLN A 14 1.25 9.11 9.47
CA GLN A 14 1.52 9.52 8.09
C GLN A 14 0.66 8.75 7.08
N PHE A 15 0.37 7.48 7.36
CA PHE A 15 -0.58 6.70 6.55
C PHE A 15 -2.00 7.21 6.72
N ARG A 16 -2.40 7.51 7.95
CA ARG A 16 -3.74 8.03 8.25
C ARG A 16 -4.00 9.35 7.53
N GLU A 17 -3.07 10.29 7.60
CA GLU A 17 -3.13 11.55 6.85
C GLU A 17 -3.29 11.31 5.34
N ALA A 18 -2.55 10.36 4.78
CA ALA A 18 -2.66 10.01 3.36
C ALA A 18 -4.05 9.42 3.01
N TYR A 19 -4.58 8.53 3.84
CA TYR A 19 -5.89 7.92 3.62
C TYR A 19 -7.04 8.92 3.76
N GLU A 20 -7.02 9.75 4.80
CA GLU A 20 -8.03 10.80 5.01
C GLU A 20 -7.99 11.84 3.88
N ARG A 21 -6.79 12.22 3.41
CA ARG A 21 -6.64 13.10 2.26
C ARG A 21 -7.26 12.50 0.99
N LEU A 22 -6.93 11.26 0.65
CA LEU A 22 -7.49 10.59 -0.53
C LEU A 22 -9.02 10.46 -0.44
N ALA A 23 -9.55 10.14 0.75
CA ALA A 23 -10.99 10.12 0.98
C ALA A 23 -11.62 11.51 0.75
N SER A 24 -10.98 12.58 1.24
CA SER A 24 -11.46 13.95 1.04
C SER A 24 -11.41 14.40 -0.43
N GLU A 25 -10.52 13.82 -1.23
CA GLU A 25 -10.40 14.03 -2.68
C GLU A 25 -11.46 13.22 -3.47
N GLY A 26 -12.30 12.43 -2.78
CA GLY A 26 -13.42 11.69 -3.38
C GLY A 26 -13.13 10.21 -3.64
N ALA A 27 -12.01 9.68 -3.15
CA ALA A 27 -11.78 8.23 -3.21
C ALA A 27 -12.86 7.51 -2.40
N THR A 28 -13.51 6.51 -3.01
CA THR A 28 -14.52 5.68 -2.33
C THR A 28 -13.93 4.42 -1.69
N ALA A 29 -12.70 4.06 -2.08
CA ALA A 29 -11.90 2.98 -1.54
C ALA A 29 -10.42 3.24 -1.87
N ILE A 30 -9.51 2.64 -1.10
CA ILE A 30 -8.06 2.78 -1.27
C ILE A 30 -7.44 1.39 -1.35
N VAL A 31 -6.55 1.16 -2.30
CA VAL A 31 -5.69 -0.04 -2.33
C VAL A 31 -4.28 0.39 -1.94
N SER A 32 -3.81 -0.07 -0.77
CA SER A 32 -2.50 0.26 -0.21
C SER A 32 -1.52 -0.90 -0.38
N VAL A 33 -0.50 -0.69 -1.22
CA VAL A 33 0.50 -1.70 -1.59
C VAL A 33 1.81 -1.39 -0.88
N HIS A 34 2.41 -2.39 -0.21
CA HIS A 34 3.62 -2.19 0.58
C HIS A 34 4.73 -3.19 0.25
N ILE A 35 5.96 -2.82 0.61
CA ILE A 35 7.11 -3.73 0.70
C ILE A 35 6.75 -4.95 1.57
N SER A 36 7.43 -6.07 1.33
CA SER A 36 7.33 -7.31 2.10
C SER A 36 7.19 -7.07 3.61
N SER A 37 6.09 -7.56 4.19
CA SER A 37 5.86 -7.52 5.64
C SER A 37 6.95 -8.23 6.45
N LYS A 38 7.69 -9.15 5.81
CA LYS A 38 8.85 -9.84 6.42
C LYS A 38 10.11 -8.99 6.49
N LEU A 39 10.18 -7.90 5.71
CA LEU A 39 11.35 -7.02 5.65
C LEU A 39 11.15 -5.71 6.41
N SER A 40 9.90 -5.25 6.55
CA SER A 40 9.60 -3.96 7.17
C SER A 40 8.25 -3.97 7.89
N ALA A 41 8.19 -3.21 8.98
CA ALA A 41 6.94 -2.92 9.70
C ALA A 41 6.00 -1.96 8.95
N THR A 42 6.37 -1.49 7.75
CA THR A 42 5.57 -0.56 6.93
C THR A 42 4.15 -1.08 6.69
N TYR A 43 3.99 -2.36 6.35
CA TYR A 43 2.66 -2.96 6.10
C TYR A 43 1.77 -2.88 7.35
N GLU A 44 2.32 -3.22 8.51
CA GLU A 44 1.56 -3.23 9.76
C GLU A 44 1.23 -1.81 10.24
N ALA A 45 2.18 -0.88 10.11
CA ALA A 45 1.94 0.54 10.43
C ALA A 45 0.82 1.13 9.58
N ALA A 46 0.75 0.78 8.29
CA ALA A 46 -0.32 1.17 7.39
C ALA A 46 -1.67 0.55 7.79
N ARG A 47 -1.67 -0.73 8.17
CA ARG A 47 -2.87 -1.44 8.62
C ARG A 47 -3.48 -0.83 9.87
N GLN A 48 -2.65 -0.50 10.86
CA GLN A 48 -3.05 0.20 12.08
C GLN A 48 -3.62 1.59 11.79
N ALA A 49 -3.03 2.31 10.83
CA ALA A 49 -3.47 3.65 10.46
C ALA A 49 -4.86 3.69 9.80
N ALA A 50 -5.29 2.59 9.16
CA ALA A 50 -6.61 2.51 8.55
C ALA A 50 -7.73 2.26 9.56
N GLU A 51 -7.42 1.94 10.82
CA GLU A 51 -8.44 1.81 11.87
C GLU A 51 -9.15 3.16 12.07
N GLY A 52 -10.43 3.21 11.70
CA GLY A 52 -11.24 4.42 11.78
C GLY A 52 -11.15 5.36 10.59
N CYS A 53 -10.53 4.95 9.48
CA CYS A 53 -10.65 5.67 8.21
C CYS A 53 -12.10 5.66 7.69
N SER A 54 -12.49 6.76 7.01
CA SER A 54 -13.84 6.95 6.48
C SER A 54 -14.15 6.10 5.25
N VAL A 55 -13.12 5.56 4.60
CA VAL A 55 -13.23 4.74 3.39
C VAL A 55 -12.49 3.42 3.59
N PRO A 56 -12.95 2.32 2.97
CA PRO A 56 -12.27 1.04 3.07
C PRO A 56 -10.87 1.12 2.48
N VAL A 57 -9.89 0.59 3.21
CA VAL A 57 -8.51 0.43 2.76
C VAL A 57 -8.21 -1.06 2.61
N LEU A 58 -7.94 -1.50 1.39
CA LEU A 58 -7.53 -2.85 1.06
C LEU A 58 -6.01 -2.91 1.01
N PHE A 59 -5.42 -3.91 1.62
CA PHE A 59 -3.97 -4.01 1.79
C PHE A 59 -3.38 -5.09 0.89
N VAL A 60 -2.21 -4.82 0.31
CA VAL A 60 -1.45 -5.79 -0.46
C VAL A 60 -0.02 -5.85 0.05
N ASP A 61 0.36 -7.02 0.56
CA ASP A 61 1.76 -7.34 0.84
C ASP A 61 2.43 -7.81 -0.46
N SER A 62 3.33 -7.00 -1.02
CA SER A 62 4.01 -7.36 -2.26
C SER A 62 4.92 -8.57 -2.13
N ARG A 63 5.33 -8.95 -0.90
CA ARG A 63 6.37 -9.95 -0.63
C ARG A 63 7.68 -9.68 -1.39
N SER A 64 7.86 -8.45 -1.86
CA SER A 64 9.00 -7.97 -2.65
C SER A 64 9.47 -6.62 -2.13
N PHE A 65 10.42 -5.98 -2.81
CA PHE A 65 10.92 -4.63 -2.52
C PHE A 65 11.34 -3.91 -3.81
N SER A 66 11.54 -2.59 -3.73
CA SER A 66 12.00 -1.76 -4.87
C SER A 66 11.08 -1.94 -6.10
N LEU A 67 11.65 -2.19 -7.29
CA LEU A 67 10.91 -2.37 -8.53
C LEU A 67 9.90 -3.53 -8.49
N GLY A 68 10.18 -4.57 -7.70
CA GLY A 68 9.25 -5.68 -7.54
C GLY A 68 7.92 -5.23 -6.91
N THR A 69 7.97 -4.37 -5.89
CA THR A 69 6.76 -3.72 -5.35
C THR A 69 6.15 -2.75 -6.37
N GLY A 70 6.98 -1.97 -7.06
CA GLY A 70 6.54 -0.96 -8.02
C GLY A 70 5.75 -1.52 -9.21
N MET A 71 6.10 -2.72 -9.71
CA MET A 71 5.39 -3.35 -10.82
C MET A 71 3.92 -3.61 -10.50
N GLY A 72 3.62 -4.17 -9.32
CA GLY A 72 2.23 -4.40 -8.91
C GLY A 72 1.46 -3.10 -8.69
N VAL A 73 2.12 -2.03 -8.21
CA VAL A 73 1.51 -0.70 -8.09
C VAL A 73 1.12 -0.13 -9.46
N ILE A 74 1.99 -0.27 -10.47
CA ILE A 74 1.71 0.22 -11.83
C ILE A 74 0.50 -0.51 -12.43
N GLU A 75 0.44 -1.84 -12.33
CA GLU A 75 -0.68 -2.61 -12.87
C GLU A 75 -1.99 -2.33 -12.12
N ALA A 76 -1.93 -2.21 -10.80
CA ALA A 76 -3.07 -1.78 -9.99
C ALA A 76 -3.59 -0.40 -10.38
N ALA A 77 -2.69 0.58 -10.56
CA ALA A 77 -3.05 1.93 -10.96
C ALA A 77 -3.69 1.98 -12.35
N LYS A 78 -3.24 1.14 -13.29
CA LYS A 78 -3.88 0.99 -14.61
C LYS A 78 -5.29 0.43 -14.49
N ALA A 79 -5.48 -0.61 -13.68
CA ALA A 79 -6.79 -1.21 -13.44
C ALA A 79 -7.78 -0.22 -12.80
N ALA A 80 -7.30 0.59 -11.84
CA ALA A 80 -8.10 1.64 -11.20
C ALA A 80 -8.52 2.74 -12.20
N GLN A 81 -7.60 3.19 -13.05
CA GLN A 81 -7.90 4.16 -14.13
C GLN A 81 -8.89 3.61 -15.16
N ALA A 82 -8.89 2.29 -15.38
CA ALA A 82 -9.85 1.62 -16.25
C ALA A 82 -11.25 1.44 -15.60
N GLY A 83 -11.45 1.91 -14.36
CA GLY A 83 -12.74 1.84 -13.65
C GLY A 83 -13.01 0.50 -12.96
N SER A 84 -11.97 -0.32 -12.72
CA SER A 84 -12.10 -1.57 -11.96
C SER A 84 -12.45 -1.29 -10.49
N THR A 85 -13.12 -2.22 -9.82
CA THR A 85 -13.40 -2.11 -8.38
C THR A 85 -12.13 -2.25 -7.54
N ALA A 86 -12.17 -1.82 -6.28
CA ALA A 86 -11.01 -1.92 -5.39
C ALA A 86 -10.52 -3.36 -5.21
N GLU A 87 -11.44 -4.34 -5.13
CA GLU A 87 -11.13 -5.76 -5.03
C GLU A 87 -10.45 -6.29 -6.31
N GLN A 88 -10.91 -5.83 -7.48
CA GLN A 88 -10.28 -6.18 -8.75
C GLN A 88 -8.89 -5.58 -8.87
N VAL A 89 -8.72 -4.32 -8.46
CA VAL A 89 -7.41 -3.63 -8.42
C VAL A 89 -6.45 -4.36 -7.47
N GLN A 90 -6.93 -4.74 -6.27
CA GLN A 90 -6.17 -5.53 -5.31
C GLN A 90 -5.73 -6.87 -5.94
N ALA A 91 -6.65 -7.58 -6.59
CA ALA A 91 -6.37 -8.86 -7.24
C ALA A 91 -5.34 -8.74 -8.37
N VAL A 92 -5.36 -7.65 -9.14
CA VAL A 92 -4.36 -7.38 -10.19
C VAL A 92 -2.96 -7.18 -9.58
N ALA A 93 -2.86 -6.44 -8.47
CA ALA A 93 -1.60 -6.27 -7.76
C ALA A 93 -1.06 -7.63 -7.28
N GLU A 94 -1.89 -8.41 -6.57
CA GLU A 94 -1.53 -9.73 -6.05
C GLU A 94 -1.13 -10.71 -7.15
N ASP A 95 -1.84 -10.70 -8.27
CA ASP A 95 -1.51 -11.56 -9.42
C ASP A 95 -0.16 -11.18 -10.04
N THR A 96 0.13 -9.88 -10.13
CA THR A 96 1.43 -9.39 -10.61
C THR A 96 2.56 -9.92 -9.73
N PHE A 97 2.41 -9.86 -8.41
CA PHE A 97 3.40 -10.38 -7.45
C PHE A 97 3.53 -11.91 -7.43
N ARG A 98 2.57 -12.67 -7.97
CA ARG A 98 2.72 -14.14 -8.12
C ARG A 98 3.58 -14.52 -9.32
N ARG A 99 3.70 -13.64 -10.30
CA ARG A 99 4.36 -13.92 -11.59
C ARG A 99 5.82 -13.42 -11.64
N THR A 100 6.27 -12.74 -10.59
CA THR A 100 7.60 -12.15 -10.41
C THR A 100 8.25 -12.70 -9.16
#